data_AF-A0A4Z1D0D1-F1
#
_entry.id   AF-A0A4Z1D0D1-F1
#
_cell.length_a   1.000
_cell.length_b   1.000
_cell.length_c   1.000
_cell.angle_alpha   90.00
_cell.angle_beta   90.00
_cell.angle_gamma   90.00
#
_symmetry.space_group_name_H-M   'P 1'
#
loop_
_entity.id
_entity.type
_entity.pdbx_description
1 polymer ?
#
loop_
_entity_poly.entity_id
_entity_poly.type
_entity_poly.pdbx_seq_one_letter_code
_entity_poly.pdbx_strand_id
1 'polypeptide(L)'
;MADELGPFQGMWEAWDEAHNEITRKPLSHFRSTADIQFDEVEEHLAVGDREAAAREVADIISVALNVMRWLGHTPEEIAEIVRSRAELRMKGQALAILDKYMDQYGT
;
A
#
# COMPACT_ATOMS: atom_id res chain seq x y z
N MET A 1 19.74 -4.61 -12.04
CA MET A 1 19.34 -3.62 -11.01
C MET A 1 18.80 -4.44 -9.85
N ALA A 2 19.04 -4.03 -8.61
CA ALA A 2 18.45 -4.76 -7.48
C ALA A 2 16.94 -4.48 -7.46
N ASP A 3 16.12 -5.52 -7.30
CA ASP A 3 14.68 -5.35 -7.10
C ASP A 3 14.45 -4.85 -5.68
N GLU A 4 14.64 -3.53 -5.46
CA GLU A 4 14.60 -2.91 -4.12
C GLU A 4 13.24 -3.11 -3.44
N LEU A 5 12.17 -3.20 -4.23
CA LEU A 5 10.82 -3.49 -3.76
C LEU A 5 10.43 -4.98 -3.84
N GLY A 6 11.37 -5.85 -4.21
CA GLY A 6 11.16 -7.29 -4.37
C GLY A 6 10.00 -7.60 -5.33
N PRO A 7 8.97 -8.37 -4.91
CA PRO A 7 7.87 -8.75 -5.79
C PRO A 7 7.03 -7.58 -6.29
N PHE A 8 7.13 -6.39 -5.67
CA PHE A 8 6.40 -5.20 -6.09
C PHE A 8 7.17 -4.33 -7.10
N GLN A 9 8.40 -4.70 -7.45
CA GLN A 9 9.23 -3.94 -8.38
C GLN A 9 8.55 -3.78 -9.75
N GLY A 10 8.02 -4.88 -10.31
CA GLY A 10 7.31 -4.82 -11.60
C GLY A 10 6.03 -3.97 -11.57
N MET A 11 5.33 -3.95 -10.43
CA MET A 11 4.17 -3.07 -10.23
C MET A 11 4.59 -1.60 -10.20
N TRP A 12 5.70 -1.27 -9.53
CA TRP A 12 6.25 0.08 -9.53
C TRP A 12 6.61 0.54 -10.94
N GLU A 13 7.38 -0.27 -11.67
CA GLU A 13 7.85 0.07 -13.03
C GLU A 13 6.69 0.26 -14.01
N ALA A 14 5.62 -0.52 -13.90
CA ALA A 14 4.43 -0.38 -14.74
C ALA A 14 3.79 1.02 -14.66
N TRP A 15 3.94 1.73 -13.54
CA TRP A 15 3.39 3.07 -13.37
C TRP A 15 4.26 4.19 -13.95
N ASP A 16 5.49 3.91 -14.41
CA ASP A 16 6.43 4.93 -14.88
C ASP A 16 5.88 5.73 -16.07
N GLU A 17 5.11 5.09 -16.95
CA GLU A 17 4.44 5.77 -18.06
C GLU A 17 3.46 6.86 -17.59
N ALA A 18 2.90 6.72 -16.38
CA ALA A 18 1.91 7.63 -15.80
C ALA A 18 2.49 8.54 -14.71
N HIS A 19 3.83 8.57 -14.50
CA HIS A 19 4.47 9.31 -13.41
C HIS A 19 4.03 10.77 -13.31
N ASN A 20 4.01 11.48 -14.45
CA ASN A 20 3.63 12.89 -14.49
C ASN A 20 2.15 13.13 -14.16
N GLU A 21 1.28 12.17 -14.47
CA GLU A 21 -0.14 12.28 -14.14
C GLU A 21 -0.37 12.00 -12.65
N ILE A 22 0.29 10.98 -12.11
CA ILE A 22 0.24 10.61 -10.68
C ILE A 22 0.68 11.80 -9.81
N THR A 23 1.82 12.43 -10.12
CA THR A 23 2.37 13.55 -9.33
C THR A 23 1.50 14.81 -9.35
N ARG A 24 0.56 14.92 -10.31
CA ARG A 24 -0.41 16.03 -10.39
C ARG A 24 -1.74 15.75 -9.70
N LYS A 25 -2.01 14.51 -9.27
CA LYS A 25 -3.25 14.19 -8.56
C LYS A 25 -3.25 14.80 -7.15
N PRO A 26 -4.42 15.24 -6.64
CA PRO A 26 -4.54 15.60 -5.24
C PRO A 26 -4.46 14.34 -4.36
N LEU A 27 -4.01 14.47 -3.10
CA LEU A 27 -3.94 13.35 -2.15
C LEU A 27 -5.30 12.64 -1.99
N SER A 28 -6.40 13.37 -2.10
CA SER A 28 -7.77 12.81 -2.03
C SER A 28 -8.03 11.76 -3.11
N HIS A 29 -7.37 11.84 -4.26
CA HIS A 29 -7.50 10.83 -5.31
C HIS A 29 -7.05 9.46 -4.80
N PHE A 30 -5.84 9.37 -4.24
CA PHE A 30 -5.30 8.11 -3.71
C PHE A 30 -6.10 7.59 -2.52
N ARG A 31 -6.59 8.49 -1.66
CA ARG A 31 -7.47 8.10 -0.56
C ARG A 31 -8.75 7.43 -1.08
N SER A 32 -9.46 8.07 -2.00
CA SER A 32 -10.67 7.50 -2.58
C SER A 32 -10.40 6.20 -3.34
N THR A 33 -9.27 6.09 -4.04
CA THR A 33 -8.90 4.83 -4.70
C THR A 33 -8.67 3.71 -3.68
N ALA A 34 -7.98 3.98 -2.57
CA ALA A 34 -7.80 2.98 -1.53
C ALA A 34 -9.13 2.55 -0.89
N ASP A 35 -10.05 3.50 -0.64
CA ASP A 35 -11.38 3.21 -0.09
C ASP A 35 -12.18 2.29 -1.04
N ILE A 36 -12.19 2.58 -2.34
CA ILE A 36 -12.87 1.74 -3.36
C ILE A 36 -12.33 0.30 -3.35
N GLN A 37 -11.03 0.12 -3.21
CA GLN A 37 -10.42 -1.20 -3.22
C GLN A 37 -10.76 -2.00 -1.95
N PHE A 38 -10.96 -1.32 -0.81
CA PHE A 38 -11.53 -1.98 0.37
C PHE A 38 -12.99 -2.38 0.16
N ASP A 39 -13.79 -1.55 -0.51
CA ASP A 39 -15.17 -1.91 -0.87
C ASP A 39 -15.18 -3.17 -1.77
N GLU A 40 -14.31 -3.24 -2.78
CA GLU A 40 -14.18 -4.43 -3.66
C GLU A 40 -13.70 -5.69 -2.92
N VAL A 41 -12.81 -5.55 -1.92
CA VAL A 41 -12.45 -6.65 -1.01
C VAL A 41 -13.69 -7.20 -0.30
N GLU A 42 -14.53 -6.32 0.26
CA GLU A 42 -15.76 -6.74 0.96
C GLU A 42 -16.74 -7.44 0.01
N GLU A 43 -16.92 -6.91 -1.19
CA GLU A 43 -17.79 -7.48 -2.22
C GLU A 43 -17.34 -8.90 -2.63
N HIS A 44 -16.05 -9.10 -2.87
CA HIS A 44 -15.49 -10.41 -3.23
C HIS A 44 -15.58 -11.42 -2.09
N LEU A 45 -15.34 -10.98 -0.85
CA LEU A 45 -15.48 -11.85 0.31
C LEU A 45 -16.94 -12.26 0.56
N ALA A 46 -17.91 -11.38 0.30
CA ALA A 46 -19.33 -11.67 0.46
C ALA A 46 -19.80 -12.81 -0.46
N VAL A 47 -19.17 -13.00 -1.62
CA VAL A 47 -19.45 -14.11 -2.55
C VAL A 47 -18.50 -15.30 -2.40
N GLY A 48 -17.58 -15.25 -1.43
CA GLY A 48 -16.62 -16.32 -1.14
C GLY A 48 -15.39 -16.36 -2.05
N ASP A 49 -15.17 -15.34 -2.87
CA ASP A 49 -14.03 -15.26 -3.80
C ASP A 49 -12.80 -14.63 -3.11
N ARG A 50 -12.06 -15.47 -2.38
CA ARG A 50 -10.85 -15.00 -1.67
C ARG A 50 -9.69 -14.67 -2.60
N GLU A 51 -9.66 -15.24 -3.80
CA GLU A 51 -8.58 -14.98 -4.75
C GLU A 51 -8.75 -13.59 -5.36
N ALA A 52 -9.98 -13.22 -5.75
CA ALA A 52 -10.28 -11.86 -6.18
C ALA A 52 -10.00 -10.85 -5.07
N ALA A 53 -10.48 -11.09 -3.85
CA ALA A 53 -10.17 -10.22 -2.71
C ALA A 53 -8.66 -10.03 -2.47
N ALA A 54 -7.83 -11.06 -2.70
CA ALA A 54 -6.39 -10.94 -2.58
C ALA A 54 -5.75 -10.06 -3.68
N ARG A 55 -6.36 -9.99 -4.87
CA ARG A 55 -5.92 -9.10 -5.95
C ARG A 55 -6.20 -7.64 -5.59
N GLU A 56 -7.39 -7.34 -5.06
CA GLU A 56 -7.72 -6.00 -4.58
C GLU A 56 -6.78 -5.54 -3.44
N VAL A 57 -6.35 -6.45 -2.56
CA VAL A 57 -5.31 -6.13 -1.56
C VAL A 57 -3.97 -5.78 -2.21
N ALA A 58 -3.58 -6.44 -3.31
CA ALA A 58 -2.39 -6.06 -4.06
C ALA A 58 -2.53 -4.68 -4.71
N ASP A 59 -3.73 -4.33 -5.15
CA ASP A 59 -4.04 -3.01 -5.69
C ASP A 59 -4.03 -1.91 -4.61
N ILE A 60 -4.41 -2.21 -3.36
CA ILE A 60 -4.18 -1.31 -2.21
C ILE A 60 -2.67 -1.05 -2.02
N ILE A 61 -1.83 -2.07 -2.16
CA ILE A 61 -0.36 -1.90 -2.10
C ILE A 61 0.11 -1.01 -3.27
N SER A 62 -0.45 -1.20 -4.47
CA SER A 62 -0.19 -0.36 -5.64
C SER A 62 -0.52 1.12 -5.38
N VAL A 63 -1.66 1.40 -4.75
CA VAL A 63 -2.04 2.76 -4.34
C VAL A 63 -1.03 3.33 -3.34
N ALA A 64 -0.62 2.56 -2.33
CA ALA A 64 0.37 3.01 -1.35
C ALA A 64 1.74 3.33 -2.00
N LEU A 65 2.18 2.52 -2.95
CA LEU A 65 3.40 2.78 -3.72
C LEU A 65 3.27 4.06 -4.56
N ASN A 66 2.12 4.29 -5.20
CA ASN A 66 1.87 5.52 -5.94
C ASN A 66 1.81 6.76 -5.05
N VAL A 67 1.38 6.64 -3.78
CA VAL A 67 1.50 7.73 -2.80
C VAL A 67 2.96 8.01 -2.47
N MET A 68 3.80 6.98 -2.29
CA MET A 68 5.24 7.16 -2.08
C MET A 68 5.91 7.85 -3.28
N ARG A 69 5.53 7.47 -4.51
CA ARG A 69 5.92 8.15 -5.74
C ARG A 69 5.49 9.62 -5.77
N TRP A 70 4.24 9.89 -5.40
CA TRP A 70 3.70 11.25 -5.30
C TRP A 70 4.45 12.11 -4.28
N LEU A 71 4.91 11.51 -3.18
CA LEU A 71 5.80 12.14 -2.19
C LEU A 71 7.24 12.35 -2.70
N GLY A 72 7.58 11.84 -3.89
CA GLY A 72 8.91 11.98 -4.50
C GLY A 72 9.91 10.92 -4.07
N HIS A 73 9.47 9.81 -3.47
CA HIS A 73 10.38 8.75 -3.04
C HIS A 73 10.81 7.82 -4.18
N THR A 74 12.05 7.36 -4.11
CA THR A 74 12.59 6.32 -5.00
C THR A 74 12.36 4.91 -4.43
N PRO A 75 12.45 3.83 -5.25
CA PRO A 75 12.39 2.46 -4.77
C PRO A 75 13.36 2.16 -3.61
N GLU A 76 14.58 2.66 -3.68
CA GLU A 76 15.62 2.49 -2.66
C GLU A 76 15.21 3.12 -1.33
N GLU A 77 14.71 4.36 -1.38
CA GLU A 77 14.25 5.09 -0.20
C GLU A 77 13.03 4.42 0.44
N ILE A 78 12.08 3.94 -0.38
CA ILE A 78 10.92 3.18 0.10
C ILE A 78 11.39 1.91 0.82
N ALA A 79 12.32 1.16 0.22
CA ALA A 79 12.85 -0.06 0.81
C ALA A 79 13.55 0.21 2.14
N GLU A 80 14.33 1.29 2.24
CA GLU A 80 14.95 1.72 3.50
C GLU A 80 13.90 2.08 4.56
N ILE A 81 12.90 2.89 4.21
CA ILE A 81 11.80 3.25 5.11
C ILE A 81 11.10 2.00 5.63
N VAL A 82 10.71 1.07 4.75
CA VAL A 82 10.00 -0.16 5.13
C VAL A 82 10.86 -1.03 6.05
N ARG A 83 12.14 -1.26 5.71
CA ARG A 83 13.07 -2.03 6.54
C ARG A 83 13.26 -1.41 7.93
N SER A 84 13.50 -0.10 7.97
CA SER A 84 13.67 0.66 9.21
C SER A 84 12.42 0.56 10.09
N ARG A 85 11.23 0.70 9.50
CA ARG A 85 9.95 0.60 10.22
C ARG A 85 9.70 -0.81 10.77
N ALA A 86 10.04 -1.84 10.00
CA ALA A 86 9.91 -3.22 10.43
C ALA A 86 10.79 -3.51 11.65
N GLU A 87 12.08 -3.18 11.60
CA GLU A 87 13.02 -3.46 12.67
C GLU A 87 12.81 -2.57 13.90
N LEU A 88 12.56 -1.27 13.72
CA LEU A 88 12.53 -0.31 14.83
C LEU A 88 11.16 -0.15 15.49
N ARG A 89 10.07 -0.37 14.74
CA ARG A 89 8.71 -0.11 15.25
C ARG A 89 7.84 -1.35 15.35
N MET A 90 7.97 -2.31 14.44
CA MET A 90 7.00 -3.43 14.38
C MET A 90 7.50 -4.68 15.09
N LYS A 91 8.79 -5.02 14.93
CA LYS A 91 9.38 -6.22 15.51
C LYS A 91 9.28 -6.22 17.04
N GLY A 92 8.64 -7.26 17.58
CA GLY A 92 8.38 -7.38 19.01
C GLY A 92 7.24 -6.49 19.56
N GLN A 93 6.62 -5.64 18.73
CA GLN A 93 5.56 -4.70 19.14
C GLN A 93 4.26 -4.86 18.34
N ALA A 94 4.20 -5.80 17.39
CA ALA A 94 3.07 -5.94 16.47
C ALA A 94 1.71 -6.07 17.16
N LEU A 95 1.60 -6.86 18.23
CA LEU A 95 0.34 -7.02 18.98
C LEU A 95 -0.10 -5.72 19.65
N ALA A 96 0.83 -5.02 20.32
CA ALA A 96 0.52 -3.73 20.95
C ALA A 96 0.13 -2.65 19.93
N ILE A 97 0.65 -2.74 18.69
CA ILE A 97 0.25 -1.87 17.60
C ILE A 97 -1.19 -2.18 17.17
N LEU A 98 -1.57 -3.45 17.07
CA LEU A 98 -2.94 -3.86 16.75
C LEU A 98 -3.92 -3.40 17.83
N ASP A 99 -3.61 -3.65 19.10
CA ASP A 99 -4.43 -3.22 20.25
C ASP A 99 -4.61 -1.70 20.23
N LYS A 100 -3.54 -0.94 20.00
CA LYS A 100 -3.61 0.51 19.87
C LYS A 100 -4.58 0.94 18.75
N TYR A 101 -4.55 0.30 17.59
CA TYR A 101 -5.44 0.69 16.49
C TYR A 101 -6.90 0.33 16.79
N MET A 102 -7.15 -0.82 17.42
CA MET A 102 -8.48 -1.22 17.87
C MET A 102 -9.03 -0.24 18.93
N ASP A 103 -8.23 0.11 19.94
CA ASP A 103 -8.66 1.00 21.02
C ASP A 103 -8.90 2.44 20.55
N GLN A 104 -8.11 2.92 19.57
CA GLN A 104 -8.16 4.32 19.12
C GLN A 104 -9.07 4.56 17.91
N TYR A 105 -9.25 3.55 17.06
CA TYR A 105 -9.91 3.69 15.77
C TYR A 105 -10.85 2.52 15.43
N GLY A 106 -10.94 1.51 16.30
CA GLY A 106 -11.96 0.47 16.16
C GLY A 106 -13.34 1.09 16.36
N THR A 107 -14.16 1.04 15.31
CA THR A 107 -15.61 1.23 15.40
C THR A 107 -16.27 0.05 16.07
#